data_AF-A0A0K6GA65-F1
#
_entry.id   AF-A0A0K6GA65-F1
#
_cell.length_a   1.000
_cell.length_b   1.000
_cell.length_c   1.000
_cell.angle_alpha   90.00
_cell.angle_beta   90.00
_cell.angle_gamma   90.00
#
_symmetry.space_group_name_H-M   'P 1'
#
loop_
_entity.id
_entity.type
_entity.pdbx_description
1 polymer ?
#
loop_
_entity_poly.entity_id
_entity_poly.type
_entity_poly.pdbx_seq_one_letter_code
_entity_poly.pdbx_strand_id
1 'polypeptide(L)'
;MSRSEAGPSRRRRKYASQACNTCRRRKTKCDGAQPICQPCTTSGHECSWSTEGNESNRPVTKQYVEGLRAKIQMLESEIALLKQRDQHTAAFPFSSTQLAHDAPLTPSVIPSSISPSRSQSPNVQGDLSLAHYVNQSHFPSFYDGYTQSFEDPVVESPHISSTPEVPPPEPDDTPSSPIYQYIFNLDPSVTLEEQSPEHRASIEHEHDTLLYRGFSYGAAWLLGMIPRLFLHDMLEFLRPGSTQVRGGLKHYSPLLHCSLLAFASPFSDNAGIRARTTRERFAAHAKQWLDEEFNYSNPSLILSLVLLSEYHLGIGEMNTGYMYIGMSMRAAQVRSGPASPVRNWYRWSTFIQEKLMALHMRRPSEMPEPNAPILLPITIGSGGRSTTGNSVEDMLAHEDYLGILVNCFIQSVRLVLISSTIPNVLRSGSAPIDLHIQLDSWFNSLQDGLLIRQRATLTQPPILALHIRYWWSILDLHLPFIHKSDYTAGQSVKMCNRATEKLVKLFGAYDTQFGFRYFPRNLLQAMHTCGKVLILERSESDGKLKKRATAQDGIEICLKGLRTAGETWFEGRTLTTNLETLLAASDEVMVDGT
;
A
#
# COMPACT_ATOMS: atom_id res chain seq x y z
N MET A 1 22.60 80.27 -6.02
CA MET A 1 21.99 79.16 -5.26
C MET A 1 21.65 78.05 -6.23
N SER A 2 22.39 76.94 -6.21
CA SER A 2 21.99 75.67 -6.84
C SER A 2 22.85 74.55 -6.27
N ARG A 3 22.33 73.87 -5.25
CA ARG A 3 22.80 72.55 -4.83
C ARG A 3 22.06 71.53 -5.70
N SER A 4 22.79 70.73 -6.45
CA SER A 4 22.28 69.50 -7.07
C SER A 4 22.80 68.30 -6.28
N GLU A 5 21.85 67.52 -5.78
CA GLU A 5 21.98 66.38 -4.88
C GLU A 5 22.74 65.22 -5.53
N ALA A 6 23.76 64.72 -4.84
CA ALA A 6 24.33 63.40 -5.10
C ALA A 6 23.47 62.34 -4.40
N GLY A 7 22.87 61.45 -5.18
CA GLY A 7 21.99 60.38 -4.70
C GLY A 7 22.69 59.39 -3.74
N PRO A 8 21.92 58.66 -2.92
CA PRO A 8 22.47 57.74 -1.93
C PRO A 8 23.15 56.56 -2.63
N SER A 9 24.39 56.32 -2.23
CA SER A 9 25.21 55.21 -2.69
C SER A 9 24.46 53.87 -2.61
N ARG A 10 24.47 53.11 -3.72
CA ARG A 10 24.08 51.70 -3.75
C ARG A 10 24.90 50.97 -2.68
N ARG A 11 24.30 50.74 -1.51
CA ARG A 11 24.86 49.89 -0.46
C ARG A 11 25.23 48.57 -1.12
N ARG A 12 26.54 48.28 -1.18
CA ARG A 12 27.10 46.98 -1.56
C ARG A 12 26.26 45.92 -0.84
N ARG A 13 25.49 45.12 -1.60
CA ARG A 13 24.67 44.04 -1.04
C ARG A 13 25.61 43.13 -0.26
N LYS A 14 25.47 43.13 1.07
CA LYS A 14 26.25 42.25 1.95
C LYS A 14 25.97 40.82 1.50
N TYR A 15 27.01 40.11 1.07
CA TYR A 15 26.92 38.67 0.86
C TYR A 15 26.52 38.03 2.18
N ALA A 16 25.50 37.19 2.16
CA ALA A 16 25.08 36.45 3.35
C ALA A 16 26.22 35.50 3.76
N SER A 17 26.66 35.58 5.02
CA SER A 17 27.69 34.70 5.58
C SER A 17 27.20 33.25 5.69
N GLN A 18 25.89 33.05 5.78
CA GLN A 18 25.23 31.75 5.78
C GLN A 18 24.00 31.84 4.86
N ALA A 19 23.84 30.84 3.98
CA ALA A 19 22.61 30.65 3.23
C ALA A 19 21.64 29.76 4.03
N CYS A 20 20.33 29.99 3.93
CA CYS A 20 19.35 29.07 4.52
C CYS A 20 19.46 27.68 3.89
N ASN A 21 18.98 26.65 4.60
CA ASN A 21 19.07 25.25 4.17
C ASN A 21 18.43 25.02 2.80
N THR A 22 17.35 25.71 2.52
CA THR A 22 16.59 25.59 1.28
C THR A 22 17.34 26.19 0.09
N CYS A 23 17.97 27.37 0.24
CA CYS A 23 18.84 27.92 -0.79
C CYS A 23 20.12 27.10 -0.97
N ARG A 24 20.64 26.53 0.13
CA ARG A 24 21.82 25.66 0.13
C ARG A 24 21.57 24.36 -0.65
N ARG A 25 20.48 23.65 -0.35
CA ARG A 25 20.04 22.44 -1.08
C ARG A 25 19.80 22.70 -2.56
N ARG A 26 19.22 23.86 -2.89
CA ARG A 26 18.90 24.26 -4.27
C ARG A 26 20.08 24.88 -5.03
N LYS A 27 21.24 25.05 -4.38
CA LYS A 27 22.42 25.74 -4.93
C LYS A 27 22.09 27.11 -5.54
N THR A 28 21.19 27.87 -4.90
CA THR A 28 20.75 29.21 -5.35
C THR A 28 21.29 30.31 -4.43
N LYS A 29 21.46 31.54 -4.96
CA LYS A 29 21.96 32.68 -4.17
C LYS A 29 20.96 33.04 -3.07
N CYS A 30 21.38 32.93 -1.81
CA CYS A 30 20.63 33.37 -0.63
C CYS A 30 21.00 34.81 -0.27
N ASP A 31 20.02 35.61 0.15
CA ASP A 31 20.19 37.01 0.56
C ASP A 31 20.42 37.18 2.07
N GLY A 32 20.32 36.11 2.87
CA GLY A 32 20.64 36.18 4.30
C GLY A 32 19.51 36.70 5.20
N ALA A 33 18.35 37.09 4.65
CA ALA A 33 17.28 37.71 5.42
C ALA A 33 16.57 36.69 6.34
N GLN A 34 16.45 37.00 7.64
CA GLN A 34 15.76 36.16 8.63
C GLN A 34 14.43 36.84 9.05
N PRO A 35 13.32 36.10 9.28
CA PRO A 35 13.22 34.63 9.41
C PRO A 35 13.15 33.85 8.09
N ILE A 36 12.83 34.51 6.96
CA ILE A 36 12.72 33.87 5.63
C ILE A 36 13.51 34.71 4.62
N CYS A 37 14.41 34.06 3.89
CA CYS A 37 15.25 34.70 2.87
C CYS A 37 14.38 35.11 1.67
N GLN A 38 14.68 36.23 0.99
CA GLN A 38 13.87 36.68 -0.16
C GLN A 38 13.71 35.62 -1.26
N PRO A 39 14.77 34.87 -1.66
CA PRO A 39 14.61 33.77 -2.60
C PRO A 39 13.60 32.70 -2.14
N CYS A 40 13.55 32.36 -0.86
CA CYS A 40 12.56 31.43 -0.30
C CYS A 40 11.17 32.06 -0.22
N THR A 41 11.08 33.34 0.09
CA THR A 41 9.82 34.11 0.07
C THR A 41 9.21 34.10 -1.33
N THR A 42 9.98 34.46 -2.35
CA THR A 42 9.55 34.51 -3.75
C THR A 42 9.30 33.11 -4.33
N SER A 43 10.10 32.11 -3.95
CA SER A 43 10.01 30.76 -4.54
C SER A 43 8.99 29.83 -3.90
N GLY A 44 8.35 30.20 -2.79
CA GLY A 44 7.33 29.34 -2.20
C GLY A 44 7.79 28.37 -1.11
N HIS A 45 9.09 28.27 -0.83
CA HIS A 45 9.64 27.15 -0.05
C HIS A 45 9.76 27.48 1.44
N GLU A 46 9.62 26.45 2.27
CA GLU A 46 9.91 26.54 3.71
C GLU A 46 11.39 26.90 3.91
N CYS A 47 11.64 28.01 4.62
CA CYS A 47 12.98 28.54 4.84
C CYS A 47 13.45 28.16 6.24
N SER A 48 14.41 27.25 6.33
CA SER A 48 15.00 26.85 7.61
C SER A 48 16.46 27.30 7.70
N TRP A 49 16.84 27.77 8.89
CA TRP A 49 18.16 28.33 9.22
C TRP A 49 18.87 27.50 10.29
N SER A 50 18.70 26.18 10.29
CA SER A 50 19.41 25.33 11.25
C SER A 50 20.90 25.27 10.92
N THR A 51 21.73 25.39 11.96
CA THR A 51 23.20 25.42 11.92
C THR A 51 23.82 24.02 11.71
N GLU A 52 23.27 23.24 10.79
CA GLU A 52 23.70 21.87 10.50
C GLU A 52 24.32 21.78 9.11
N GLY A 53 25.47 22.43 8.91
CA GLY A 53 26.20 22.22 7.66
C GLY A 53 27.66 22.59 7.71
N ASN A 54 28.46 21.59 8.08
CA ASN A 54 29.79 21.33 7.55
C ASN A 54 29.81 19.88 7.03
N GLU A 55 29.63 19.73 5.72
CA GLU A 55 29.49 18.45 5.00
C GLU A 55 30.81 17.79 4.59
N SER A 56 31.98 18.35 4.94
CA SER A 56 33.28 17.75 4.60
C SER A 56 33.98 17.04 5.76
N ASN A 57 33.35 16.98 6.93
CA ASN A 57 33.76 16.11 8.03
C ASN A 57 32.48 15.68 8.75
N ARG A 58 31.84 14.62 8.26
CA ARG A 58 30.57 14.11 8.77
C ARG A 58 30.87 13.43 10.12
N PRO A 59 30.56 14.01 11.31
CA PRO A 59 30.29 13.12 12.42
C PRO A 59 29.02 12.38 11.99
N VAL A 60 29.15 11.06 11.90
CA VAL A 60 28.12 10.09 12.28
C VAL A 60 26.99 10.84 13.02
N THR A 61 25.77 10.87 12.48
CA THR A 61 24.62 11.64 13.00
C THR A 61 24.59 11.53 14.52
N LYS A 62 24.35 12.57 15.33
CA LYS A 62 24.33 12.42 16.80
C LYS A 62 23.45 11.23 17.25
N GLN A 63 22.37 10.96 16.52
CA GLN A 63 21.50 9.78 16.65
C GLN A 63 22.13 8.46 16.16
N TYR A 64 22.97 8.48 15.13
CA TYR A 64 23.78 7.35 14.69
C TYR A 64 24.99 7.12 15.62
N VAL A 65 25.59 8.17 16.22
CA VAL A 65 26.62 8.07 17.28
C VAL A 65 25.99 7.56 18.55
N GLU A 66 24.81 8.05 18.95
CA GLU A 66 24.08 7.57 20.12
C GLU A 66 23.57 6.14 19.89
N GLY A 67 23.07 5.83 18.70
CA GLY A 67 22.70 4.46 18.31
C GLY A 67 23.89 3.50 18.25
N LEU A 68 25.03 3.95 17.71
CA LEU A 68 26.27 3.18 17.72
C LEU A 68 26.85 3.06 19.13
N ARG A 69 26.79 4.10 19.97
CA ARG A 69 27.23 4.05 21.38
C ARG A 69 26.34 3.10 22.18
N ALA A 70 25.03 3.13 21.99
CA ALA A 70 24.10 2.19 22.60
C ALA A 70 24.36 0.76 22.14
N LYS A 71 24.63 0.56 20.83
CA LYS A 71 25.00 -0.73 20.26
C LYS A 71 26.34 -1.24 20.79
N ILE A 72 27.34 -0.38 20.92
CA ILE A 72 28.64 -0.69 21.51
C ILE A 72 28.46 -1.08 22.98
N GLN A 73 27.70 -0.30 23.76
CA GLN A 73 27.48 -0.57 25.18
C GLN A 73 26.73 -1.90 25.41
N MET A 74 25.75 -2.22 24.56
CA MET A 74 25.08 -3.53 24.55
C MET A 74 26.06 -4.67 24.24
N LEU A 75 26.82 -4.56 23.14
CA LEU A 75 27.76 -5.59 22.72
C LEU A 75 28.88 -5.79 23.75
N GLU A 76 29.35 -4.73 24.39
CA GLU A 76 30.32 -4.80 25.48
C GLU A 76 29.76 -5.53 26.71
N SER A 77 28.49 -5.29 27.07
CA SER A 77 27.83 -6.02 28.15
C SER A 77 27.64 -7.51 27.85
N GLU A 78 27.30 -7.85 26.61
CA GLU A 78 27.15 -9.23 26.15
C GLU A 78 28.50 -9.96 26.11
N ILE A 79 29.56 -9.31 25.63
CA ILE A 79 30.93 -9.83 25.67
C ILE A 79 31.40 -10.04 27.11
N ALA A 80 31.06 -9.14 28.04
CA ALA A 80 31.42 -9.29 29.46
C ALA A 80 30.76 -10.52 30.09
N LEU A 81 29.48 -10.77 29.79
CA LEU A 81 28.75 -11.95 30.26
C LEU A 81 29.32 -13.25 29.66
N LEU A 82 29.66 -13.25 28.37
CA LEU A 82 30.28 -14.41 27.71
C LEU A 82 31.68 -14.70 28.26
N LYS A 83 32.48 -13.66 28.56
CA LYS A 83 33.80 -13.80 29.19
C LYS A 83 33.71 -14.34 30.62
N GLN A 84 32.69 -13.96 31.39
CA GLN A 84 32.43 -14.58 32.69
C GLN A 84 32.06 -16.07 32.54
N ARG A 85 31.30 -16.43 31.50
CA ARG A 85 30.95 -17.83 31.21
C ARG A 85 32.18 -18.67 30.84
N ASP A 86 33.12 -18.12 30.09
CA ASP A 86 34.39 -18.79 29.77
C ASP A 86 35.32 -18.92 30.99
N GLN A 87 35.35 -17.93 31.89
CA GLN A 87 36.15 -17.97 33.12
C GLN A 87 35.69 -19.07 34.10
N HIS A 88 34.39 -19.38 34.15
CA HIS A 88 33.86 -20.50 34.93
C HIS A 88 34.15 -21.88 34.31
N THR A 89 34.51 -21.94 33.03
CA THR A 89 34.81 -23.21 32.33
C THR A 89 36.32 -23.53 32.37
N ALA A 90 37.18 -22.53 32.57
CA ALA A 90 38.64 -22.69 32.64
C ALA A 90 39.19 -23.14 34.01
N ALA A 91 38.34 -23.37 35.02
CA ALA A 91 38.75 -23.71 36.39
C ALA A 91 38.76 -25.23 36.70
N PHE A 92 38.71 -26.11 35.69
CA PHE A 92 38.97 -27.54 35.87
C PHE A 92 40.32 -27.92 35.24
N PRO A 93 41.35 -28.25 36.04
CA PRO A 93 42.63 -28.65 35.50
C PRO A 93 42.55 -30.04 34.86
N PHE A 94 42.98 -30.07 33.59
CA PHE A 94 43.15 -31.24 32.75
C PHE A 94 44.30 -32.10 33.29
N SER A 95 44.06 -33.38 33.59
CA SER A 95 45.13 -34.37 33.73
C SER A 95 45.28 -35.14 32.43
N SER A 96 46.40 -34.91 31.76
CA SER A 96 46.80 -35.54 30.50
C SER A 96 47.27 -36.97 30.71
N THR A 97 46.85 -37.89 29.84
CA THR A 97 47.73 -38.98 29.37
C THR A 97 47.26 -39.56 28.02
N GLN A 98 48.08 -39.25 27.00
CA GLN A 98 48.62 -40.14 25.95
C GLN A 98 47.71 -40.81 24.88
N LEU A 99 47.81 -40.23 23.67
CA LEU A 99 48.12 -40.83 22.36
C LEU A 99 48.12 -42.37 22.23
N ALA A 100 47.36 -42.91 21.27
CA ALA A 100 47.89 -43.37 19.96
C ALA A 100 46.83 -44.12 19.11
N HIS A 101 46.72 -43.66 17.85
CA HIS A 101 46.60 -44.37 16.56
C HIS A 101 45.62 -45.52 16.27
N ASP A 102 44.99 -45.32 15.09
CA ASP A 102 44.57 -46.27 14.04
C ASP A 102 43.15 -46.87 14.03
N ALA A 103 42.50 -46.68 12.88
CA ALA A 103 41.23 -47.26 12.43
C ALA A 103 41.51 -48.56 11.58
N PRO A 104 40.56 -49.22 10.87
CA PRO A 104 39.09 -49.09 10.79
C PRO A 104 38.31 -50.46 10.66
N LEU A 105 36.99 -50.39 10.37
CA LEU A 105 36.09 -51.33 9.64
C LEU A 105 35.23 -52.40 10.38
N THR A 106 33.89 -52.14 10.42
CA THR A 106 32.68 -52.97 10.05
C THR A 106 32.52 -54.47 10.45
N PRO A 107 31.33 -55.14 10.31
CA PRO A 107 29.90 -54.75 10.43
C PRO A 107 28.98 -55.79 11.17
N SER A 108 27.66 -55.49 11.24
CA SER A 108 26.50 -56.43 11.29
C SER A 108 26.24 -57.18 12.62
N VAL A 109 25.02 -57.32 13.18
CA VAL A 109 23.85 -58.09 12.69
C VAL A 109 22.61 -57.80 13.61
N ILE A 110 21.42 -57.74 12.99
CA ILE A 110 20.01 -57.67 13.50
C ILE A 110 19.59 -59.10 13.93
N PRO A 111 18.67 -59.43 14.90
CA PRO A 111 17.27 -59.03 14.80
C PRO A 111 16.32 -58.97 16.04
N SER A 112 15.27 -58.21 15.76
CA SER A 112 13.89 -58.06 16.25
C SER A 112 13.11 -59.27 16.82
N SER A 113 12.20 -58.99 17.77
CA SER A 113 10.81 -59.51 17.86
C SER A 113 10.06 -58.80 19.01
N ILE A 114 8.99 -58.00 18.77
CA ILE A 114 7.54 -58.32 18.66
C ILE A 114 6.94 -58.77 20.02
N SER A 115 6.39 -57.88 20.86
CA SER A 115 4.97 -57.43 20.97
C SER A 115 4.34 -57.87 22.33
N PRO A 116 3.05 -57.62 22.64
CA PRO A 116 2.55 -56.39 23.28
C PRO A 116 1.60 -56.66 24.48
N SER A 117 1.34 -55.67 25.35
CA SER A 117 0.17 -55.60 26.27
C SER A 117 0.34 -54.39 27.21
N ARG A 118 -0.65 -53.76 27.83
CA ARG A 118 -2.11 -53.63 27.72
C ARG A 118 -2.43 -52.57 28.80
N SER A 119 -3.26 -51.58 28.47
CA SER A 119 -4.20 -50.86 29.36
C SER A 119 -3.76 -50.29 30.74
N GLN A 120 -4.00 -49.00 30.96
CA GLN A 120 -4.95 -48.42 31.94
C GLN A 120 -4.47 -47.05 32.45
N SER A 121 -5.31 -46.03 32.23
CA SER A 121 -5.31 -44.75 32.96
C SER A 121 -6.03 -44.92 34.30
N PRO A 122 -5.80 -44.05 35.30
CA PRO A 122 -6.70 -42.89 35.43
C PRO A 122 -6.07 -41.57 35.95
N ASN A 123 -6.70 -40.47 35.51
CA ASN A 123 -6.91 -39.12 36.08
C ASN A 123 -5.97 -38.55 37.17
N VAL A 124 -5.61 -37.27 37.00
CA VAL A 124 -5.99 -36.11 37.86
C VAL A 124 -5.69 -34.79 37.12
N GLN A 125 -6.50 -33.77 37.44
CA GLN A 125 -6.67 -32.43 36.84
C GLN A 125 -5.43 -31.50 36.81
N GLY A 126 -5.44 -30.56 35.85
CA GLY A 126 -4.76 -29.26 35.97
C GLY A 126 -4.23 -28.68 34.64
N ASP A 127 -4.77 -27.52 34.26
CA ASP A 127 -4.19 -26.46 33.40
C ASP A 127 -3.67 -26.76 31.99
N LEU A 128 -4.20 -26.03 30.99
CA LEU A 128 -3.65 -25.97 29.63
C LEU A 128 -3.23 -24.54 29.25
N SER A 129 -1.92 -24.31 29.32
CA SER A 129 -1.20 -23.32 28.52
C SER A 129 -0.37 -24.04 27.46
N LEU A 130 -0.60 -23.65 26.20
CA LEU A 130 0.32 -23.55 25.06
C LEU A 130 1.71 -24.25 25.17
N ALA A 131 1.93 -25.35 24.42
CA ALA A 131 3.16 -25.68 23.65
C ALA A 131 3.33 -27.20 23.42
N HIS A 132 2.97 -27.69 22.22
CA HIS A 132 3.74 -28.67 21.43
C HIS A 132 2.97 -29.01 20.17
N TYR A 133 3.56 -28.76 19.00
CA TYR A 133 3.69 -29.75 17.92
C TYR A 133 4.60 -29.14 16.83
N VAL A 134 5.89 -29.44 16.95
CA VAL A 134 6.83 -29.47 15.83
C VAL A 134 7.15 -30.95 15.60
N ASN A 135 7.02 -31.36 14.33
CA ASN A 135 7.60 -32.56 13.70
C ASN A 135 7.13 -33.95 14.18
N GLN A 136 6.36 -34.65 13.34
CA GLN A 136 6.88 -35.48 12.24
C GLN A 136 5.76 -36.35 11.65
N SER A 137 5.52 -36.22 10.34
CA SER A 137 5.04 -37.33 9.51
C SER A 137 5.44 -37.12 8.06
N HIS A 138 6.42 -37.91 7.64
CA HIS A 138 6.71 -38.23 6.25
C HIS A 138 5.47 -38.85 5.59
N PHE A 139 5.14 -38.41 4.37
CA PHE A 139 4.41 -39.20 3.38
C PHE A 139 5.33 -39.45 2.16
N PRO A 140 5.18 -40.58 1.44
CA PRO A 140 6.23 -41.15 0.61
C PRO A 140 6.36 -40.50 -0.78
N SER A 141 7.60 -40.45 -1.24
CA SER A 141 8.00 -40.32 -2.64
C SER A 141 7.43 -41.45 -3.47
N PHE A 142 6.73 -41.11 -4.56
CA PHE A 142 6.49 -42.01 -5.69
C PHE A 142 6.70 -41.21 -6.99
N TYR A 143 7.95 -41.19 -7.44
CA TYR A 143 8.31 -40.99 -8.84
C TYR A 143 8.60 -42.38 -9.39
N ASP A 144 7.76 -42.89 -10.28
CA ASP A 144 8.24 -43.51 -11.53
C ASP A 144 7.10 -43.82 -12.50
N GLY A 145 7.38 -43.56 -13.77
CA GLY A 145 6.78 -44.22 -14.94
C GLY A 145 5.35 -43.84 -15.32
N TYR A 146 5.20 -42.97 -16.32
CA TYR A 146 4.74 -43.37 -17.66
C TYR A 146 4.70 -42.14 -18.57
N THR A 147 5.74 -41.99 -19.38
CA THR A 147 5.72 -41.22 -20.63
C THR A 147 4.81 -41.94 -21.61
N GLN A 148 3.72 -41.31 -22.01
CA GLN A 148 3.02 -41.69 -23.24
C GLN A 148 2.72 -40.42 -24.03
N SER A 149 3.58 -40.23 -25.02
CA SER A 149 3.40 -39.37 -26.18
C SER A 149 2.07 -39.72 -26.85
N PHE A 150 1.16 -38.75 -26.90
CA PHE A 150 0.07 -38.77 -27.87
C PHE A 150 0.43 -37.78 -28.97
N GLU A 151 0.80 -38.36 -30.12
CA GLU A 151 0.89 -37.68 -31.40
C GLU A 151 -0.53 -37.35 -31.86
N ASP A 152 -0.82 -36.07 -32.12
CA ASP A 152 -2.06 -35.66 -32.77
C ASP A 152 -2.02 -36.09 -34.26
N PRO A 153 -3.03 -36.80 -34.78
CA PRO A 153 -3.14 -37.02 -36.21
C PRO A 153 -3.62 -35.75 -36.91
N VAL A 154 -2.84 -35.34 -37.91
CA VAL A 154 -3.19 -34.37 -38.95
C VAL A 154 -4.51 -34.79 -39.60
N VAL A 155 -5.54 -33.95 -39.51
CA VAL A 155 -6.77 -34.11 -40.31
C VAL A 155 -6.83 -32.98 -41.33
N GLU A 156 -6.80 -33.40 -42.58
CA GLU A 156 -6.86 -32.61 -43.81
C GLU A 156 -8.18 -31.84 -43.93
N SER A 157 -8.08 -30.65 -44.52
CA SER A 157 -9.21 -29.81 -44.94
C SER A 157 -9.94 -30.41 -46.14
N PRO A 158 -11.27 -30.22 -46.26
CA PRO A 158 -11.93 -30.26 -47.57
C PRO A 158 -12.33 -28.85 -48.02
N HIS A 159 -11.82 -28.49 -49.20
CA HIS A 159 -12.31 -27.41 -50.05
C HIS A 159 -13.76 -27.68 -50.49
N ILE A 160 -14.66 -26.70 -50.35
CA ILE A 160 -15.79 -26.53 -51.27
C ILE A 160 -15.98 -25.04 -51.57
N SER A 161 -15.91 -24.74 -52.87
CA SER A 161 -16.21 -23.47 -53.51
C SER A 161 -17.71 -23.30 -53.70
N SER A 162 -18.26 -22.12 -53.38
CA SER A 162 -19.30 -21.42 -54.17
C SER A 162 -19.65 -20.10 -53.50
N THR A 163 -19.27 -19.01 -54.16
CA THR A 163 -19.70 -17.63 -53.90
C THR A 163 -21.13 -17.39 -54.39
N PRO A 164 -21.93 -16.63 -53.63
CA PRO A 164 -22.90 -15.71 -54.20
C PRO A 164 -22.42 -14.27 -54.04
N GLU A 165 -22.54 -13.52 -55.13
CA GLU A 165 -22.27 -12.10 -55.33
C GLU A 165 -23.11 -11.24 -54.37
N VAL A 166 -22.48 -10.33 -53.61
CA VAL A 166 -23.15 -9.35 -52.72
C VAL A 166 -23.01 -7.95 -53.35
N PRO A 167 -24.10 -7.18 -53.53
CA PRO A 167 -24.05 -5.84 -54.11
C PRO A 167 -23.38 -4.83 -53.15
N PRO A 168 -22.88 -3.68 -53.65
CA PRO A 168 -22.09 -2.75 -52.86
C PRO A 168 -22.94 -2.06 -51.78
N PRO A 169 -22.38 -1.78 -50.57
CA PRO A 169 -23.14 -1.16 -49.50
C PRO A 169 -23.35 0.33 -49.77
N GLU A 170 -24.60 0.77 -49.63
CA GLU A 170 -24.98 2.18 -49.49
C GLU A 170 -24.42 2.76 -48.16
N PRO A 171 -24.25 4.09 -48.04
CA PRO A 171 -23.68 4.70 -46.86
C PRO A 171 -24.69 4.65 -45.70
N ASP A 172 -24.47 3.72 -44.77
CA ASP A 172 -25.31 3.56 -43.58
C ASP A 172 -24.92 4.60 -42.51
N ASP A 173 -25.79 5.58 -42.31
CA ASP A 173 -25.85 6.44 -41.12
C ASP A 173 -26.11 5.56 -39.89
N THR A 174 -25.05 5.13 -39.21
CA THR A 174 -25.17 4.25 -38.03
C THR A 174 -25.24 5.05 -36.73
N PRO A 175 -26.29 4.86 -35.89
CA PRO A 175 -26.33 5.38 -34.52
C PRO A 175 -25.30 4.69 -33.62
N SER A 176 -24.74 5.44 -32.68
CA SER A 176 -23.77 4.98 -31.69
C SER A 176 -24.31 3.89 -30.73
N SER A 177 -23.93 2.64 -31.05
CA SER A 177 -23.63 1.40 -30.31
C SER A 177 -24.39 0.93 -29.03
N PRO A 178 -24.88 -0.34 -28.97
CA PRO A 178 -25.57 -1.00 -27.84
C PRO A 178 -24.71 -1.30 -26.59
N ILE A 179 -23.45 -0.86 -26.53
CA ILE A 179 -22.50 -1.28 -25.50
C ILE A 179 -22.70 -0.54 -24.16
N TYR A 180 -23.23 0.68 -24.17
CA TYR A 180 -23.58 1.39 -22.92
C TYR A 180 -24.83 0.82 -22.23
N GLN A 181 -25.73 0.14 -22.97
CA GLN A 181 -26.89 -0.55 -22.40
C GLN A 181 -26.46 -1.67 -21.44
N TYR A 182 -25.36 -2.37 -21.75
CA TYR A 182 -24.78 -3.44 -20.95
C TYR A 182 -24.31 -2.98 -19.55
N ILE A 183 -23.73 -1.79 -19.46
CA ILE A 183 -23.13 -1.28 -18.21
C ILE A 183 -24.20 -0.84 -17.20
N PHE A 184 -25.32 -0.29 -17.69
CA PHE A 184 -26.37 0.26 -16.84
C PHE A 184 -27.64 -0.58 -16.77
N ASN A 185 -27.64 -1.75 -17.42
CA ASN A 185 -28.81 -2.61 -17.51
C ASN A 185 -30.03 -1.84 -18.06
N LEU A 186 -29.80 -1.00 -19.07
CA LEU A 186 -30.89 -0.36 -19.79
C LEU A 186 -31.68 -1.46 -20.50
N ASP A 187 -33.01 -1.42 -20.35
CA ASP A 187 -33.90 -2.43 -20.90
C ASP A 187 -33.62 -2.61 -22.42
N PRO A 188 -33.25 -3.82 -22.87
CA PRO A 188 -32.94 -4.06 -24.28
C PRO A 188 -34.14 -3.87 -25.20
N SER A 189 -35.37 -3.78 -24.66
CA SER A 189 -36.58 -3.45 -25.41
C SER A 189 -36.73 -1.94 -25.68
N VAL A 190 -35.98 -1.08 -24.97
CA VAL A 190 -35.95 0.36 -25.21
C VAL A 190 -34.83 0.65 -26.19
N THR A 191 -35.20 0.99 -27.42
CA THR A 191 -34.23 1.36 -28.46
C THR A 191 -33.47 2.62 -28.03
N LEU A 192 -32.19 2.72 -28.43
CA LEU A 192 -31.34 3.90 -28.16
C LEU A 192 -31.93 5.22 -28.70
N GLU A 193 -32.89 5.11 -29.61
CA GLU A 193 -33.67 6.21 -30.23
C GLU A 193 -34.88 6.64 -29.38
N GLU A 194 -35.41 5.75 -28.52
CA GLU A 194 -36.53 6.02 -27.61
C GLU A 194 -36.09 6.71 -26.31
N GLN A 195 -34.79 6.68 -25.99
CA GLN A 195 -34.25 7.41 -24.83
C GLN A 195 -33.97 8.85 -25.20
N SER A 196 -34.42 9.80 -24.36
CA SER A 196 -34.09 11.20 -24.57
C SER A 196 -32.55 11.37 -24.60
N PRO A 197 -32.01 12.21 -25.50
CA PRO A 197 -30.58 12.50 -25.56
C PRO A 197 -29.98 12.92 -24.21
N GLU A 198 -30.78 13.59 -23.38
CA GLU A 198 -30.43 14.01 -22.03
C GLU A 198 -30.19 12.82 -21.07
N HIS A 199 -31.02 11.78 -21.16
CA HIS A 199 -30.89 10.59 -20.31
C HIS A 199 -29.63 9.80 -20.68
N ARG A 200 -29.35 9.66 -21.98
CA ARG A 200 -28.12 9.00 -22.47
C ARG A 200 -26.86 9.75 -22.02
N ALA A 201 -26.84 11.07 -22.19
CA ALA A 201 -25.73 11.90 -21.74
C ALA A 201 -25.50 11.80 -20.22
N SER A 202 -26.57 11.71 -19.42
CA SER A 202 -26.48 11.53 -17.97
C SER A 202 -25.83 10.20 -17.56
N ILE A 203 -26.09 9.14 -18.32
CA ILE A 203 -25.58 7.79 -18.04
C ILE A 203 -24.10 7.68 -18.41
N GLU A 204 -23.73 8.17 -19.59
CA GLU A 204 -22.34 8.24 -20.04
C GLU A 204 -21.49 9.08 -19.08
N HIS A 205 -22.01 10.23 -18.65
CA HIS A 205 -21.36 11.09 -17.67
C HIS A 205 -21.10 10.39 -16.32
N GLU A 206 -22.06 9.60 -15.84
CA GLU A 206 -21.92 8.88 -14.58
C GLU A 206 -20.89 7.74 -14.68
N HIS A 207 -20.88 7.01 -15.79
CA HIS A 207 -19.87 5.99 -16.07
C HIS A 207 -18.45 6.57 -16.02
N ASP A 208 -18.23 7.66 -16.77
CA ASP A 208 -16.93 8.31 -16.85
C ASP A 208 -16.52 8.87 -15.49
N THR A 209 -17.49 9.39 -14.73
CA THR A 209 -17.29 9.86 -13.35
C THR A 209 -16.85 8.72 -12.43
N LEU A 210 -17.45 7.53 -12.53
CA LEU A 210 -17.05 6.36 -11.75
C LEU A 210 -15.63 5.91 -12.09
N LEU A 211 -15.28 5.84 -13.38
CA LEU A 211 -13.92 5.51 -13.81
C LEU A 211 -12.92 6.53 -13.26
N TYR A 212 -13.21 7.82 -13.45
CA TYR A 212 -12.40 8.94 -12.98
C TYR A 212 -12.15 8.86 -11.45
N ARG A 213 -13.20 8.66 -10.66
CA ARG A 213 -13.11 8.57 -9.19
C ARG A 213 -12.38 7.31 -8.76
N GLY A 214 -12.63 6.18 -9.44
CA GLY A 214 -11.90 4.93 -9.26
C GLY A 214 -10.40 5.12 -9.45
N PHE A 215 -9.99 5.77 -10.54
CA PHE A 215 -8.59 6.07 -10.83
C PHE A 215 -7.94 7.06 -9.88
N SER A 216 -8.71 7.98 -9.29
CA SER A 216 -8.18 9.07 -8.47
C SER A 216 -8.02 8.69 -7.00
N TYR A 217 -8.99 7.93 -6.46
CA TYR A 217 -9.07 7.69 -5.01
C TYR A 217 -8.73 6.26 -4.60
N GLY A 218 -9.17 5.27 -5.38
CA GLY A 218 -9.08 3.87 -4.98
C GLY A 218 -7.97 3.08 -5.69
N ALA A 219 -7.81 3.25 -7.00
CA ALA A 219 -6.84 2.50 -7.80
C ALA A 219 -5.43 3.12 -7.86
N ALA A 220 -5.34 4.39 -7.46
CA ALA A 220 -4.26 5.29 -7.81
C ALA A 220 -2.88 4.95 -7.22
N TRP A 221 -2.83 4.31 -6.04
CA TRP A 221 -1.56 4.13 -5.29
C TRP A 221 -1.19 2.67 -4.97
N LEU A 222 -2.12 1.72 -5.10
CA LEU A 222 -1.89 0.29 -4.80
C LEU A 222 -2.19 -0.68 -5.95
N LEU A 223 -2.95 -0.28 -6.96
CA LEU A 223 -3.39 -1.21 -8.02
C LEU A 223 -2.51 -1.17 -9.27
N GLY A 224 -1.55 -0.24 -9.35
CA GLY A 224 -0.71 -0.09 -10.54
C GLY A 224 -1.51 0.17 -11.83
N MET A 225 -2.78 0.58 -11.73
CA MET A 225 -3.59 0.88 -12.91
C MET A 225 -3.05 2.12 -13.59
N ILE A 226 -3.00 2.08 -14.92
CA ILE A 226 -2.58 3.21 -15.75
C ILE A 226 -3.82 3.68 -16.51
N PRO A 227 -4.50 4.75 -16.06
CA PRO A 227 -5.80 5.17 -16.60
C PRO A 227 -5.77 5.38 -18.11
N ARG A 228 -4.74 6.05 -18.63
CA ARG A 228 -4.60 6.32 -20.07
C ARG A 228 -4.54 5.05 -20.93
N LEU A 229 -3.87 4.01 -20.44
CA LEU A 229 -3.76 2.73 -21.17
C LEU A 229 -5.04 1.92 -21.06
N PHE A 230 -5.69 1.93 -19.90
CA PHE A 230 -7.01 1.32 -19.73
C PHE A 230 -8.01 1.96 -20.69
N LEU A 231 -8.08 3.30 -20.71
CA LEU A 231 -9.02 4.04 -21.57
C LEU A 231 -8.69 3.84 -23.05
N HIS A 232 -7.42 3.82 -23.43
CA HIS A 232 -7.00 3.51 -24.79
C HIS A 232 -7.51 2.12 -25.23
N ASP A 233 -7.20 1.08 -24.47
CA ASP A 233 -7.61 -0.29 -24.80
C ASP A 233 -9.14 -0.47 -24.72
N MET A 234 -9.82 0.26 -23.83
CA MET A 234 -11.29 0.32 -23.76
C MET A 234 -11.87 0.91 -25.04
N LEU A 235 -11.40 2.09 -25.45
CA LEU A 235 -11.89 2.75 -26.66
C LEU A 235 -11.61 1.92 -27.92
N GLU A 236 -10.47 1.23 -27.97
CA GLU A 236 -10.15 0.27 -29.05
C GLU A 236 -11.18 -0.87 -29.09
N PHE A 237 -11.50 -1.47 -27.93
CA PHE A 237 -12.48 -2.53 -27.83
C PHE A 237 -13.89 -2.08 -28.27
N LEU A 238 -14.24 -0.83 -28.01
CA LEU A 238 -15.55 -0.24 -28.34
C LEU A 238 -15.70 0.15 -29.82
N ARG A 239 -14.64 0.11 -30.64
CA ARG A 239 -14.73 0.49 -32.06
C ARG A 239 -15.62 -0.49 -32.87
N PRO A 240 -16.56 0.01 -33.68
CA PRO A 240 -17.35 -0.82 -34.59
C PRO A 240 -16.44 -1.61 -35.55
N GLY A 241 -16.70 -2.92 -35.72
CA GLY A 241 -15.92 -3.78 -36.62
C GLY A 241 -14.60 -4.30 -36.05
N SER A 242 -14.31 -4.05 -34.76
CA SER A 242 -13.19 -4.67 -34.05
C SER A 242 -13.36 -6.20 -34.02
N THR A 243 -12.58 -6.92 -34.85
CA THR A 243 -12.43 -8.38 -34.83
C THR A 243 -11.24 -8.82 -33.96
N GLN A 244 -10.78 -7.95 -33.04
CA GLN A 244 -9.50 -8.12 -32.37
C GLN A 244 -9.44 -9.45 -31.60
N VAL A 245 -8.37 -10.19 -31.86
CA VAL A 245 -8.07 -11.47 -31.22
C VAL A 245 -8.00 -11.25 -29.70
N ARG A 246 -8.92 -11.89 -28.97
CA ARG A 246 -8.98 -11.92 -27.50
C ARG A 246 -7.57 -12.26 -26.97
N GLY A 247 -6.88 -11.26 -26.41
CA GLY A 247 -5.46 -11.35 -25.99
C GLY A 247 -4.56 -10.19 -26.42
N GLY A 248 -4.99 -9.33 -27.36
CA GLY A 248 -4.23 -8.14 -27.78
C GLY A 248 -4.27 -6.97 -26.77
N LEU A 249 -5.41 -6.78 -26.10
CA LEU A 249 -5.65 -5.70 -25.14
C LEU A 249 -5.17 -6.09 -23.75
N LYS A 250 -4.03 -5.52 -23.32
CA LYS A 250 -3.34 -5.92 -22.07
C LYS A 250 -3.77 -5.09 -20.87
N HIS A 251 -4.37 -3.92 -21.11
CA HIS A 251 -4.75 -2.97 -20.06
C HIS A 251 -6.25 -2.85 -19.87
N TYR A 252 -7.05 -3.56 -20.67
CA TYR A 252 -8.50 -3.57 -20.59
C TYR A 252 -9.06 -4.96 -20.82
N SER A 253 -10.17 -5.24 -20.13
CA SER A 253 -11.13 -6.26 -20.51
C SER A 253 -12.50 -5.97 -19.90
N PRO A 254 -13.59 -6.56 -20.41
CA PRO A 254 -14.92 -6.40 -19.83
C PRO A 254 -14.97 -6.79 -18.34
N LEU A 255 -14.26 -7.85 -17.97
CA LEU A 255 -14.09 -8.26 -16.57
C LEU A 255 -13.44 -7.14 -15.74
N LEU A 256 -12.31 -6.57 -16.20
CA LEU A 256 -11.60 -5.50 -15.49
C LEU A 256 -12.46 -4.26 -15.35
N HIS A 257 -13.17 -3.90 -16.41
CA HIS A 257 -14.06 -2.76 -16.45
C HIS A 257 -15.19 -2.89 -15.40
N CYS A 258 -15.99 -3.96 -15.47
CA CYS A 258 -17.08 -4.17 -14.52
C CYS A 258 -16.58 -4.28 -13.08
N SER A 259 -15.39 -4.88 -12.87
CA SER A 259 -14.75 -4.95 -11.54
C SER A 259 -14.38 -3.55 -11.01
N LEU A 260 -13.86 -2.67 -11.86
CA LEU A 260 -13.54 -1.29 -11.51
C LEU A 260 -14.82 -0.50 -11.17
N LEU A 261 -15.89 -0.65 -11.94
CA LEU A 261 -17.18 0.00 -11.64
C LEU A 261 -17.78 -0.49 -10.33
N ALA A 262 -17.75 -1.80 -10.06
CA ALA A 262 -18.20 -2.38 -8.80
C ALA A 262 -17.44 -1.78 -7.61
N PHE A 263 -16.12 -1.64 -7.73
CA PHE A 263 -15.26 -1.04 -6.72
C PHE A 263 -15.48 0.48 -6.57
N ALA A 264 -15.66 1.21 -7.67
CA ALA A 264 -15.76 2.68 -7.69
C ALA A 264 -17.18 3.21 -7.43
N SER A 265 -18.21 2.40 -7.60
CA SER A 265 -19.62 2.75 -7.35
C SER A 265 -19.91 3.43 -5.98
N PRO A 266 -19.22 3.13 -4.86
CA PRO A 266 -19.41 3.86 -3.59
C PRO A 266 -19.01 5.34 -3.68
N PHE A 267 -18.16 5.69 -4.64
CA PHE A 267 -17.70 7.04 -4.87
C PHE A 267 -18.68 7.88 -5.69
N SER A 268 -19.82 7.35 -6.15
CA SER A 268 -20.86 8.11 -6.86
C SER A 268 -21.60 9.07 -5.94
N ASP A 269 -21.98 10.25 -6.44
CA ASP A 269 -22.90 11.16 -5.73
C ASP A 269 -24.35 10.71 -5.80
N ASN A 270 -24.68 9.81 -6.73
CA ASN A 270 -25.99 9.20 -6.82
C ASN A 270 -26.16 8.10 -5.75
N ALA A 271 -27.10 8.31 -4.83
CA ALA A 271 -27.42 7.35 -3.77
C ALA A 271 -27.88 5.97 -4.31
N GLY A 272 -28.56 5.95 -5.46
CA GLY A 272 -28.99 4.71 -6.12
C GLY A 272 -27.83 3.87 -6.64
N ILE A 273 -26.73 4.51 -7.06
CA ILE A 273 -25.51 3.81 -7.53
C ILE A 273 -24.68 3.34 -6.35
N ARG A 274 -24.62 4.13 -5.26
CA ARG A 274 -24.00 3.71 -4.01
C ARG A 274 -24.72 2.54 -3.33
N ALA A 275 -26.01 2.35 -3.62
CA ALA A 275 -26.84 1.32 -3.01
C ALA A 275 -26.25 -0.08 -3.28
N ARG A 276 -26.19 -0.90 -2.23
CA ARG A 276 -25.59 -2.24 -2.27
C ARG A 276 -26.08 -3.09 -3.45
N THR A 277 -27.38 -3.04 -3.74
CA THR A 277 -28.02 -3.76 -4.86
C THR A 277 -27.44 -3.41 -6.22
N THR A 278 -27.19 -2.12 -6.49
CA THR A 278 -26.58 -1.68 -7.76
C THR A 278 -25.12 -2.09 -7.83
N ARG A 279 -24.38 -1.95 -6.73
CA ARG A 279 -22.97 -2.37 -6.66
C ARG A 279 -22.81 -3.88 -6.91
N GLU A 280 -23.73 -4.67 -6.37
CA GLU A 280 -23.80 -6.12 -6.59
C GLU A 280 -24.04 -6.49 -8.05
N ARG A 281 -24.83 -5.69 -8.80
CA ARG A 281 -25.04 -5.93 -10.24
C ARG A 281 -23.75 -5.77 -11.04
N PHE A 282 -22.97 -4.71 -10.80
CA PHE A 282 -21.66 -4.55 -11.44
C PHE A 282 -20.73 -5.72 -11.14
N ALA A 283 -20.67 -6.16 -9.88
CA ALA A 283 -19.86 -7.30 -9.48
C ALA A 283 -20.37 -8.61 -10.09
N ALA A 284 -21.68 -8.81 -10.21
CA ALA A 284 -22.29 -9.98 -10.83
C ALA A 284 -21.98 -10.03 -12.34
N HIS A 285 -22.10 -8.90 -13.04
CA HIS A 285 -21.70 -8.79 -14.45
C HIS A 285 -20.21 -9.05 -14.65
N ALA A 286 -19.34 -8.51 -13.80
CA ALA A 286 -17.92 -8.82 -13.85
C ALA A 286 -17.70 -10.35 -13.78
N LYS A 287 -18.36 -11.03 -12.83
CA LYS A 287 -18.19 -12.48 -12.61
C LYS A 287 -18.61 -13.34 -13.81
N GLN A 288 -19.53 -12.88 -14.65
CA GLN A 288 -19.93 -13.61 -15.87
C GLN A 288 -18.79 -13.78 -16.87
N TRP A 289 -17.80 -12.87 -16.85
CA TRP A 289 -16.63 -12.93 -17.74
C TRP A 289 -15.50 -13.81 -17.21
N LEU A 290 -15.61 -14.36 -15.99
CA LEU A 290 -14.51 -15.11 -15.36
C LEU A 290 -14.16 -16.37 -16.15
N ASP A 291 -15.16 -17.17 -16.52
CA ASP A 291 -14.93 -18.41 -17.27
C ASP A 291 -14.27 -18.12 -18.62
N GLU A 292 -14.71 -17.05 -19.30
CA GLU A 292 -14.07 -16.61 -20.54
C GLU A 292 -12.62 -16.19 -20.31
N GLU A 293 -12.35 -15.31 -19.34
CA GLU A 293 -11.00 -14.81 -19.05
C GLU A 293 -10.03 -15.89 -18.55
N PHE A 294 -10.51 -16.91 -17.82
CA PHE A 294 -9.65 -18.01 -17.38
C PHE A 294 -9.07 -18.83 -18.54
N ASN A 295 -9.75 -18.82 -19.69
CA ASN A 295 -9.27 -19.51 -20.89
C ASN A 295 -8.20 -18.71 -21.65
N TYR A 296 -7.95 -17.45 -21.30
CA TYR A 296 -6.98 -16.58 -21.98
C TYR A 296 -5.91 -16.04 -21.05
N SER A 297 -4.66 -15.97 -21.52
CA SER A 297 -3.55 -15.40 -20.73
C SER A 297 -3.52 -13.87 -20.78
N ASN A 298 -4.59 -13.19 -20.35
CA ASN A 298 -4.61 -11.74 -20.23
C ASN A 298 -4.00 -11.30 -18.88
N PRO A 299 -3.06 -10.33 -18.82
CA PRO A 299 -2.63 -9.74 -17.56
C PRO A 299 -3.75 -8.96 -16.84
N SER A 300 -4.77 -8.44 -17.54
CA SER A 300 -5.89 -7.70 -16.92
C SER A 300 -6.62 -8.50 -15.85
N LEU A 301 -6.75 -9.83 -16.03
CA LEU A 301 -7.32 -10.77 -15.07
C LEU A 301 -6.77 -10.58 -13.64
N ILE A 302 -5.47 -10.34 -13.52
CA ILE A 302 -4.81 -10.17 -12.21
C ILE A 302 -5.45 -9.01 -11.45
N LEU A 303 -5.58 -7.84 -12.11
CA LEU A 303 -6.18 -6.66 -11.50
C LEU A 303 -7.68 -6.78 -11.32
N SER A 304 -8.38 -7.44 -12.25
CA SER A 304 -9.80 -7.70 -12.11
C SER A 304 -10.11 -8.45 -10.81
N LEU A 305 -9.34 -9.50 -10.53
CA LEU A 305 -9.47 -10.30 -9.32
C LEU A 305 -9.09 -9.49 -8.06
N VAL A 306 -8.08 -8.61 -8.14
CA VAL A 306 -7.79 -7.67 -7.04
C VAL A 306 -8.97 -6.73 -6.80
N LEU A 307 -9.55 -6.13 -7.83
CA LEU A 307 -10.68 -5.20 -7.70
C LEU A 307 -11.94 -5.90 -7.15
N LEU A 308 -12.23 -7.13 -7.59
CA LEU A 308 -13.29 -7.95 -7.01
C LEU A 308 -13.03 -8.26 -5.53
N SER A 309 -11.78 -8.54 -5.16
CA SER A 309 -11.39 -8.70 -3.76
C SER A 309 -11.67 -7.42 -2.97
N GLU A 310 -11.21 -6.27 -3.47
CA GLU A 310 -11.40 -4.97 -2.84
C GLU A 310 -12.88 -4.58 -2.69
N TYR A 311 -13.70 -4.90 -3.70
CA TYR A 311 -15.15 -4.74 -3.65
C TYR A 311 -15.77 -5.57 -2.51
N HIS A 312 -15.47 -6.87 -2.46
CA HIS A 312 -16.02 -7.78 -1.45
C HIS A 312 -15.57 -7.41 -0.04
N LEU A 313 -14.30 -7.04 0.15
CA LEU A 313 -13.80 -6.49 1.41
C LEU A 313 -14.52 -5.19 1.78
N GLY A 314 -14.77 -4.32 0.80
CA GLY A 314 -15.46 -3.05 1.00
C GLY A 314 -16.91 -3.19 1.51
N ILE A 315 -17.61 -4.28 1.18
CA ILE A 315 -18.96 -4.59 1.68
C ILE A 315 -18.96 -5.50 2.93
N GLY A 316 -17.78 -5.90 3.43
CA GLY A 316 -17.64 -6.74 4.63
C GLY A 316 -17.60 -8.25 4.37
N GLU A 317 -17.56 -8.69 3.11
CA GLU A 317 -17.48 -10.11 2.74
C GLU A 317 -16.03 -10.60 2.73
N MET A 318 -15.44 -10.74 3.92
CA MET A 318 -14.02 -11.03 4.12
C MET A 318 -13.55 -12.31 3.42
N ASN A 319 -14.30 -13.41 3.55
CA ASN A 319 -13.94 -14.71 2.96
C ASN A 319 -13.95 -14.66 1.43
N THR A 320 -14.96 -14.02 0.84
CA THR A 320 -15.07 -13.86 -0.62
C THR A 320 -13.92 -13.00 -1.14
N GLY A 321 -13.63 -11.89 -0.45
CA GLY A 321 -12.46 -11.05 -0.76
C GLY A 321 -11.16 -11.84 -0.71
N TYR A 322 -11.00 -12.69 0.30
CA TYR A 322 -9.84 -13.58 0.47
C TYR A 322 -9.68 -14.61 -0.65
N MET A 323 -10.79 -15.13 -1.19
CA MET A 323 -10.72 -16.05 -2.33
C MET A 323 -10.22 -15.35 -3.59
N TYR A 324 -10.74 -14.16 -3.89
CA TYR A 324 -10.39 -13.42 -5.12
C TYR A 324 -8.93 -12.97 -5.15
N ILE A 325 -8.37 -12.50 -4.03
CA ILE A 325 -6.95 -12.17 -3.99
C ILE A 325 -6.07 -13.43 -4.10
N GLY A 326 -6.49 -14.58 -3.54
CA GLY A 326 -5.79 -15.86 -3.75
C GLY A 326 -5.83 -16.31 -5.22
N MET A 327 -6.95 -16.09 -5.91
CA MET A 327 -7.03 -16.30 -7.36
C MET A 327 -6.10 -15.35 -8.12
N SER A 328 -6.05 -14.08 -7.73
CA SER A 328 -5.11 -13.10 -8.30
C SER A 328 -3.66 -13.53 -8.13
N MET A 329 -3.28 -14.05 -6.95
CA MET A 329 -1.93 -14.59 -6.70
C MET A 329 -1.59 -15.74 -7.64
N ARG A 330 -2.51 -16.71 -7.82
CA ARG A 330 -2.32 -17.82 -8.75
C ARG A 330 -2.17 -17.31 -10.19
N ALA A 331 -3.08 -16.41 -10.63
CA ALA A 331 -3.02 -15.79 -11.96
C ALA A 331 -1.73 -15.00 -12.20
N ALA A 332 -1.23 -14.33 -11.15
CA ALA A 332 0.03 -13.61 -11.16
C ALA A 332 1.23 -14.56 -11.32
N GLN A 333 1.20 -15.74 -10.69
CA GLN A 333 2.30 -16.71 -10.73
C GLN A 333 2.37 -17.53 -12.04
N VAL A 334 1.28 -17.60 -12.83
CA VAL A 334 1.28 -18.34 -14.10
C VAL A 334 2.42 -17.86 -15.01
N ARG A 335 3.23 -18.81 -15.46
CA ARG A 335 4.30 -18.59 -16.46
C ARG A 335 3.70 -18.85 -17.84
N SER A 336 3.07 -17.83 -18.41
CA SER A 336 2.55 -17.90 -19.79
C SER A 336 3.51 -17.19 -20.75
N GLY A 337 4.26 -17.96 -21.54
CA GLY A 337 5.02 -17.44 -22.68
C GLY A 337 6.16 -16.45 -22.34
N PRO A 338 6.55 -15.56 -23.28
CA PRO A 338 7.62 -14.60 -23.07
C PRO A 338 7.29 -13.60 -21.94
N ALA A 339 8.34 -13.03 -21.34
CA ALA A 339 8.19 -12.09 -20.22
C ALA A 339 7.27 -10.92 -20.59
N SER A 340 6.12 -10.82 -19.88
CA SER A 340 5.17 -9.71 -20.05
C SER A 340 5.45 -8.61 -19.00
N PRO A 341 5.93 -7.42 -19.40
CA PRO A 341 6.17 -6.32 -18.46
C PRO A 341 4.91 -5.90 -17.69
N VAL A 342 3.75 -5.92 -18.35
CA VAL A 342 2.45 -5.60 -17.73
C VAL A 342 2.07 -6.62 -16.68
N ARG A 343 2.26 -7.92 -16.96
CA ARG A 343 2.03 -8.98 -15.98
C ARG A 343 2.94 -8.80 -14.76
N ASN A 344 4.22 -8.49 -14.98
CA ASN A 344 5.16 -8.21 -13.88
C ASN A 344 4.77 -6.99 -13.06
N TRP A 345 4.24 -5.96 -13.69
CA TRP A 345 3.71 -4.79 -13.01
C TRP A 345 2.50 -5.12 -12.14
N TYR A 346 1.55 -5.91 -12.66
CA TYR A 346 0.38 -6.33 -11.89
C TYR A 346 0.70 -7.38 -10.81
N ARG A 347 1.76 -8.18 -10.95
CA ARG A 347 2.31 -9.00 -9.85
C ARG A 347 2.63 -8.17 -8.62
N TRP A 348 3.21 -6.98 -8.80
CA TRP A 348 3.48 -6.05 -7.69
C TRP A 348 2.20 -5.49 -7.05
N SER A 349 1.13 -5.33 -7.85
CA SER A 349 -0.17 -4.89 -7.34
C SER A 349 -0.79 -5.96 -6.44
N THR A 350 -0.82 -7.21 -6.90
CA THR A 350 -1.25 -8.36 -6.08
C THR A 350 -0.39 -8.51 -4.83
N PHE A 351 0.94 -8.35 -4.95
CA PHE A 351 1.86 -8.41 -3.82
C PHE A 351 1.50 -7.41 -2.71
N ILE A 352 1.36 -6.13 -3.03
CA ILE A 352 1.06 -5.13 -2.01
C ILE A 352 -0.32 -5.41 -1.38
N GLN A 353 -1.33 -5.68 -2.21
CA GLN A 353 -2.70 -5.87 -1.76
C GLN A 353 -2.81 -7.08 -0.82
N GLU A 354 -2.16 -8.19 -1.15
CA GLU A 354 -2.13 -9.36 -0.28
C GLU A 354 -1.38 -9.10 1.03
N LYS A 355 -0.24 -8.40 0.99
CA LYS A 355 0.53 -8.05 2.21
C LYS A 355 -0.30 -7.20 3.17
N LEU A 356 -0.99 -6.18 2.65
CA LEU A 356 -1.85 -5.30 3.45
C LEU A 356 -3.06 -6.06 4.00
N MET A 357 -3.69 -6.91 3.19
CA MET A 357 -4.81 -7.72 3.63
C MET A 357 -4.40 -8.79 4.66
N ALA A 358 -3.24 -9.43 4.50
CA ALA A 358 -2.70 -10.39 5.46
C ALA A 358 -2.46 -9.74 6.83
N LEU A 359 -1.89 -8.52 6.83
CA LEU A 359 -1.71 -7.72 8.04
C LEU A 359 -3.06 -7.41 8.70
N HIS A 360 -4.05 -6.96 7.93
CA HIS A 360 -5.39 -6.67 8.42
C HIS A 360 -6.06 -7.91 9.02
N MET A 361 -5.94 -9.07 8.36
CA MET A 361 -6.47 -10.36 8.83
C MET A 361 -5.61 -11.02 9.93
N ARG A 362 -4.51 -10.39 10.35
CA ARG A 362 -3.55 -10.92 11.35
C ARG A 362 -3.01 -12.31 11.02
N ARG A 363 -2.77 -12.56 9.74
CA ARG A 363 -2.21 -13.81 9.24
C ARG A 363 -0.85 -13.57 8.58
N PRO A 364 0.02 -14.59 8.49
CA PRO A 364 1.19 -14.50 7.62
C PRO A 364 0.74 -14.34 6.17
N SER A 365 1.50 -13.55 5.42
CA SER A 365 1.30 -13.39 3.97
C SER A 365 1.75 -14.63 3.23
N GLU A 366 0.95 -15.08 2.27
CA GLU A 366 1.24 -16.24 1.42
C GLU A 366 1.89 -15.81 0.09
N MET A 367 1.86 -14.52 -0.23
CA MET A 367 2.41 -14.00 -1.47
C MET A 367 3.94 -13.87 -1.39
N PRO A 368 4.69 -14.62 -2.22
CA PRO A 368 6.14 -14.47 -2.30
C PRO A 368 6.50 -13.11 -2.90
N GLU A 369 7.69 -12.62 -2.56
CA GLU A 369 8.24 -11.43 -3.19
C GLU A 369 8.44 -11.69 -4.70
N PRO A 370 7.94 -10.80 -5.59
CA PRO A 370 8.16 -10.94 -7.02
C PRO A 370 9.64 -10.86 -7.38
N ASN A 371 10.16 -11.87 -8.08
CA ASN A 371 11.51 -11.88 -8.65
C ASN A 371 11.68 -10.95 -9.88
N ALA A 372 10.76 -10.00 -10.08
CA ALA A 372 10.75 -9.08 -11.21
C ALA A 372 11.12 -7.67 -10.74
N PRO A 373 11.92 -6.91 -11.50
CA PRO A 373 12.27 -5.56 -11.09
C PRO A 373 11.01 -4.67 -11.06
N ILE A 374 10.97 -3.70 -10.15
CA ILE A 374 9.89 -2.71 -10.08
C ILE A 374 10.10 -1.70 -11.20
N LEU A 375 9.74 -2.09 -12.43
CA LEU A 375 9.88 -1.27 -13.63
C LEU A 375 8.52 -1.02 -14.26
N LEU A 376 8.34 0.23 -14.67
CA LEU A 376 7.16 0.62 -15.43
C LEU A 376 7.09 -0.19 -16.73
N PRO A 377 5.91 -0.71 -17.12
CA PRO A 377 5.75 -1.53 -18.31
C PRO A 377 5.96 -0.77 -19.63
N ILE A 378 6.11 0.56 -19.60
CA ILE A 378 6.24 1.44 -20.77
C ILE A 378 7.31 2.52 -20.47
N THR A 379 8.02 3.01 -21.49
CA THR A 379 8.82 4.23 -21.40
C THR A 379 7.93 5.48 -21.41
N ILE A 380 7.83 6.20 -20.29
CA ILE A 380 7.18 7.52 -20.23
C ILE A 380 8.19 8.61 -20.62
N GLY A 381 7.82 9.49 -21.54
CA GLY A 381 8.61 10.67 -21.88
C GLY A 381 8.72 11.64 -20.70
N SER A 382 9.92 12.12 -20.42
CA SER A 382 10.28 12.95 -19.27
C SER A 382 9.63 14.35 -19.31
N GLY A 383 8.36 14.46 -18.90
CA GLY A 383 7.70 15.72 -18.56
C GLY A 383 7.96 16.05 -17.09
N GLY A 384 8.90 16.95 -16.83
CA GLY A 384 9.25 17.36 -15.48
C GLY A 384 8.94 18.83 -15.27
N ARG A 385 7.70 19.19 -14.92
CA ARG A 385 7.39 20.45 -14.24
C ARG A 385 6.27 20.26 -13.20
N SER A 386 6.43 20.97 -12.10
CA SER A 386 5.45 21.01 -11.00
C SER A 386 4.48 22.14 -11.29
N THR A 387 3.17 21.86 -11.36
CA THR A 387 2.15 22.91 -11.40
C THR A 387 0.81 22.51 -10.81
N THR A 388 0.12 23.54 -10.34
CA THR A 388 -1.09 23.62 -9.51
C THR A 388 -2.35 23.44 -10.36
N GLY A 389 -2.99 22.28 -10.28
CA GLY A 389 -4.39 22.12 -10.69
C GLY A 389 -5.32 22.70 -9.61
N ASN A 390 -6.29 23.51 -10.01
CA ASN A 390 -7.26 24.13 -9.10
C ASN A 390 -8.52 23.26 -8.87
N SER A 391 -8.65 22.15 -9.62
CA SER A 391 -9.76 21.21 -9.52
C SER A 391 -9.25 19.77 -9.52
N VAL A 392 -10.09 18.86 -9.00
CA VAL A 392 -9.86 17.42 -9.09
C VAL A 392 -9.95 16.98 -10.56
N GLU A 393 -10.97 17.41 -11.30
CA GLU A 393 -11.22 17.03 -12.70
C GLU A 393 -10.03 17.27 -13.65
N ASP A 394 -9.23 18.32 -13.43
CA ASP A 394 -8.04 18.60 -14.25
C ASP A 394 -6.85 17.64 -13.98
N MET A 395 -6.89 16.82 -12.93
CA MET A 395 -5.76 15.97 -12.53
C MET A 395 -5.45 14.88 -13.56
N LEU A 396 -6.44 14.15 -14.09
CA LEU A 396 -6.18 13.06 -15.05
C LEU A 396 -5.82 13.56 -16.46
N ALA A 397 -6.25 14.78 -16.81
CA ALA A 397 -5.93 15.42 -18.08
C ALA A 397 -4.46 15.88 -18.15
N HIS A 398 -3.84 16.17 -17.01
CA HIS A 398 -2.48 16.69 -16.96
C HIS A 398 -1.44 15.61 -17.34
N GLU A 399 -0.50 15.97 -18.23
CA GLU A 399 0.55 15.05 -18.72
C GLU A 399 1.42 14.44 -17.60
N ASP A 400 1.59 15.18 -16.49
CA ASP A 400 2.46 14.81 -15.37
C ASP A 400 1.78 13.92 -14.32
N TYR A 401 0.45 13.84 -14.29
CA TYR A 401 -0.27 13.06 -13.26
C TYR A 401 0.01 11.56 -13.37
N LEU A 402 0.19 11.06 -14.60
CA LEU A 402 0.64 9.70 -14.83
C LEU A 402 1.98 9.43 -14.15
N GLY A 403 2.93 10.37 -14.24
CA GLY A 403 4.22 10.28 -13.57
C GLY A 403 4.08 10.22 -12.05
N ILE A 404 3.16 11.00 -11.47
CA ILE A 404 2.86 10.96 -10.04
C ILE A 404 2.28 9.60 -9.64
N LEU A 405 1.25 9.11 -10.33
CA LEU A 405 0.62 7.81 -10.06
C LEU A 405 1.63 6.66 -10.05
N VAL A 406 2.41 6.58 -11.13
CA VAL A 406 3.41 5.52 -11.33
C VAL A 406 4.46 5.58 -10.21
N ASN A 407 4.99 6.77 -9.93
CA ASN A 407 6.00 6.90 -8.90
C ASN A 407 5.43 6.65 -7.49
N CYS A 408 4.20 7.09 -7.20
CA CYS A 408 3.50 6.76 -5.97
C CYS A 408 3.41 5.25 -5.81
N PHE A 409 2.92 4.52 -6.82
CA PHE A 409 2.84 3.06 -6.78
C PHE A 409 4.20 2.40 -6.53
N ILE A 410 5.26 2.80 -7.25
CA ILE A 410 6.63 2.27 -7.05
C ILE A 410 7.09 2.50 -5.60
N GLN A 411 6.88 3.70 -5.07
CA GLN A 411 7.27 4.02 -3.69
C GLN A 411 6.40 3.30 -2.66
N SER A 412 5.12 3.05 -2.95
CA SER A 412 4.24 2.22 -2.13
C SER A 412 4.71 0.77 -2.07
N VAL A 413 5.16 0.19 -3.19
CA VAL A 413 5.77 -1.16 -3.20
C VAL A 413 6.96 -1.20 -2.25
N ARG A 414 7.89 -0.24 -2.38
CA ARG A 414 9.11 -0.17 -1.56
C ARG A 414 8.80 0.00 -0.08
N LEU A 415 7.85 0.86 0.27
CA LEU A 415 7.42 1.06 1.65
C LEU A 415 6.78 -0.21 2.22
N VAL A 416 5.98 -0.93 1.44
CA VAL A 416 5.33 -2.17 1.89
C VAL A 416 6.35 -3.29 2.06
N LEU A 417 7.37 -3.39 1.21
CA LEU A 417 8.49 -4.31 1.41
C LEU A 417 9.15 -4.10 2.77
N ILE A 418 9.54 -2.86 3.10
CA ILE A 418 10.16 -2.52 4.38
C ILE A 418 9.19 -2.78 5.54
N SER A 419 7.98 -2.22 5.49
CA SER A 419 7.00 -2.31 6.58
C SER A 419 6.42 -3.71 6.80
N SER A 420 6.47 -4.61 5.80
CA SER A 420 6.07 -6.01 5.96
C SER A 420 6.96 -6.81 6.91
N THR A 421 8.14 -6.28 7.26
CA THR A 421 9.06 -6.88 8.23
C THR A 421 8.75 -6.50 9.68
N ILE A 422 7.87 -5.51 9.92
CA ILE A 422 7.48 -5.06 11.27
C ILE A 422 7.02 -6.24 12.15
N PRO A 423 6.11 -7.14 11.70
CA PRO A 423 5.70 -8.28 12.52
C PRO A 423 6.86 -9.18 12.94
N ASN A 424 7.93 -9.28 12.14
CA ASN A 424 9.09 -10.10 12.48
C ASN A 424 9.88 -9.47 13.64
N VAL A 425 10.09 -8.15 13.60
CA VAL A 425 10.74 -7.39 14.68
C VAL A 425 9.92 -7.45 15.97
N LEU A 426 8.59 -7.34 15.86
CA LEU A 426 7.69 -7.44 17.01
C LEU A 426 7.74 -8.84 17.64
N ARG A 427 7.81 -9.91 16.84
CA ARG A 427 7.94 -11.29 17.34
C ARG A 427 9.32 -11.59 17.94
N SER A 428 10.40 -11.06 17.37
CA SER A 428 11.74 -11.25 17.91
C SER A 428 11.99 -10.43 19.19
N GLY A 429 11.15 -9.44 19.46
CA GLY A 429 11.33 -8.52 20.58
C GLY A 429 12.51 -7.55 20.41
N SER A 430 13.16 -7.56 19.25
CA SER A 430 14.31 -6.72 18.94
C SER A 430 13.94 -5.24 19.00
N ALA A 431 14.91 -4.38 19.34
CA ALA A 431 14.69 -2.94 19.35
C ALA A 431 14.25 -2.43 17.97
N PRO A 432 13.31 -1.47 17.88
CA PRO A 432 12.76 -1.00 16.60
C PRO A 432 13.76 -0.17 15.77
N ILE A 433 14.96 0.10 16.28
CA ILE A 433 15.92 1.09 15.77
C ILE A 433 16.33 0.80 14.33
N ASP A 434 16.75 -0.43 14.03
CA ASP A 434 17.27 -0.77 12.70
C ASP A 434 16.19 -0.63 11.62
N LEU A 435 14.96 -1.07 11.91
CA LEU A 435 13.85 -0.96 10.99
C LEU A 435 13.33 0.48 10.87
N HIS A 436 13.35 1.23 11.96
CA HIS A 436 13.05 2.66 11.95
C HIS A 436 14.00 3.42 11.02
N ILE A 437 15.32 3.16 11.11
CA ILE A 437 16.33 3.79 10.25
C ILE A 437 16.07 3.46 8.78
N GLN A 438 15.65 2.23 8.45
CA GLN A 438 15.31 1.87 7.08
C GLN A 438 14.08 2.64 6.57
N LEU A 439 13.02 2.75 7.38
CA LEU A 439 11.83 3.54 7.05
C LEU A 439 12.18 5.02 6.83
N ASP A 440 12.98 5.61 7.71
CA ASP A 440 13.41 7.00 7.61
C ASP A 440 14.32 7.24 6.41
N SER A 441 15.26 6.32 6.14
CA SER A 441 16.12 6.39 4.96
C SER A 441 15.29 6.39 3.68
N TRP A 442 14.29 5.50 3.60
CA TRP A 442 13.34 5.46 2.49
C TRP A 442 12.57 6.77 2.36
N PHE A 443 11.99 7.30 3.45
CA PHE A 443 11.18 8.52 3.41
C PHE A 443 12.01 9.73 2.98
N ASN A 444 13.25 9.84 3.47
CA ASN A 444 14.18 10.91 3.10
C ASN A 444 14.72 10.78 1.66
N SER A 445 14.56 9.61 1.02
CA SER A 445 14.94 9.37 -0.38
C SER A 445 13.81 9.69 -1.38
N LEU A 446 12.62 10.09 -0.90
CA LEU A 446 11.50 10.45 -1.77
C LEU A 446 11.83 11.67 -2.64
N GLN A 447 11.44 11.59 -3.91
CA GLN A 447 11.62 12.68 -4.88
C GLN A 447 10.72 13.90 -4.58
N ASP A 448 11.16 15.09 -4.99
CA ASP A 448 10.48 16.38 -4.73
C ASP A 448 9.01 16.42 -5.19
N GLY A 449 8.64 15.65 -6.22
CA GLY A 449 7.27 15.56 -6.73
C GLY A 449 6.32 14.75 -5.85
N LEU A 450 6.84 13.97 -4.89
CA LEU A 450 6.06 13.15 -3.95
C LEU A 450 6.06 13.72 -2.53
N LEU A 451 6.61 14.93 -2.34
CA LEU A 451 6.62 15.61 -1.06
C LEU A 451 5.44 16.59 -0.96
N ILE A 452 4.81 16.63 0.22
CA ILE A 452 3.72 17.55 0.51
C ILE A 452 4.31 18.96 0.66
N ARG A 453 3.89 19.90 -0.21
CA ARG A 453 4.37 21.29 -0.18
C ARG A 453 3.46 22.17 0.66
N GLN A 454 4.04 22.96 1.57
CA GLN A 454 3.28 23.87 2.47
C GLN A 454 2.44 24.95 1.76
N ARG A 455 2.72 25.27 0.48
CA ARG A 455 2.01 26.32 -0.29
C ARG A 455 1.15 25.81 -1.45
N ALA A 456 1.00 24.49 -1.65
CA ALA A 456 0.24 23.96 -2.78
C ALA A 456 -1.27 23.92 -2.48
N THR A 457 -2.08 24.35 -3.46
CA THR A 457 -3.55 24.44 -3.38
C THR A 457 -4.25 23.07 -3.35
N LEU A 458 -3.62 22.03 -3.92
CA LEU A 458 -4.15 20.66 -3.95
C LEU A 458 -2.97 19.67 -3.97
N THR A 459 -2.95 18.74 -3.02
CA THR A 459 -2.01 17.61 -2.94
C THR A 459 -2.72 16.36 -3.43
N GLN A 460 -2.18 15.69 -4.44
CA GLN A 460 -2.84 14.52 -5.05
C GLN A 460 -3.11 13.41 -4.00
N PRO A 461 -4.28 12.74 -4.05
CA PRO A 461 -4.65 11.71 -3.07
C PRO A 461 -3.60 10.59 -2.86
N PRO A 462 -2.92 10.08 -3.91
CA PRO A 462 -1.86 9.07 -3.78
C PRO A 462 -0.67 9.52 -2.92
N ILE A 463 -0.33 10.81 -2.96
CA ILE A 463 0.78 11.36 -2.16
C ILE A 463 0.37 11.38 -0.70
N LEU A 464 -0.84 11.85 -0.38
CA LEU A 464 -1.35 11.81 0.99
C LEU A 464 -1.42 10.38 1.52
N ALA A 465 -1.93 9.43 0.71
CA ALA A 465 -2.00 8.02 1.08
C ALA A 465 -0.61 7.42 1.39
N LEU A 466 0.40 7.74 0.56
CA LEU A 466 1.78 7.32 0.78
C LEU A 466 2.36 7.84 2.10
N HIS A 467 2.15 9.12 2.40
CA HIS A 467 2.64 9.74 3.66
C HIS A 467 1.89 9.19 4.88
N ILE A 468 0.57 8.99 4.78
CA ILE A 468 -0.23 8.36 5.83
C ILE A 468 0.30 6.95 6.11
N ARG A 469 0.55 6.14 5.07
CA ARG A 469 1.07 4.79 5.23
C ARG A 469 2.44 4.77 5.92
N TYR A 470 3.31 5.72 5.61
CA TYR A 470 4.62 5.83 6.26
C TYR A 470 4.49 6.14 7.75
N TRP A 471 3.77 7.21 8.12
CA TRP A 471 3.61 7.57 9.53
C TRP A 471 2.87 6.51 10.32
N TRP A 472 1.91 5.83 9.70
CA TRP A 472 1.27 4.67 10.30
C TRP A 472 2.25 3.51 10.51
N SER A 473 3.18 3.26 9.59
CA SER A 473 4.22 2.22 9.77
C SER A 473 5.16 2.54 10.93
N ILE A 474 5.52 3.82 11.14
CA ILE A 474 6.28 4.28 12.31
C ILE A 474 5.47 4.03 13.59
N LEU A 475 4.18 4.35 13.56
CA LEU A 475 3.29 4.13 14.71
C LEU A 475 3.19 2.64 15.07
N ASP A 476 2.94 1.77 14.10
CA ASP A 476 2.83 0.31 14.28
C ASP A 476 4.12 -0.30 14.84
N LEU A 477 5.29 0.20 14.40
CA LEU A 477 6.59 -0.28 14.86
C LEU A 477 6.87 0.07 16.33
N HIS A 478 6.53 1.28 16.76
CA HIS A 478 6.88 1.78 18.09
C HIS A 478 5.83 1.50 19.16
N LEU A 479 4.56 1.36 18.78
CA LEU A 479 3.44 1.23 19.72
C LEU A 479 3.65 0.10 20.76
N PRO A 480 4.11 -1.12 20.39
CA PRO A 480 4.31 -2.20 21.37
C PRO A 480 5.43 -1.96 22.40
N PHE A 481 6.27 -0.93 22.20
CA PHE A 481 7.40 -0.63 23.07
C PHE A 481 7.11 0.49 24.07
N ILE A 482 5.93 1.13 24.03
CA ILE A 482 5.58 2.26 24.91
C ILE A 482 5.56 1.86 26.39
N HIS A 483 5.07 0.66 26.72
CA HIS A 483 4.92 0.20 28.11
C HIS A 483 6.13 -0.57 28.66
N LYS A 484 7.23 -0.69 27.90
CA LYS A 484 8.44 -1.36 28.41
C LYS A 484 9.16 -0.46 29.42
N SER A 485 9.78 -1.06 30.44
CA SER A 485 10.53 -0.32 31.48
C SER A 485 11.91 0.20 31.04
N ASP A 486 12.27 0.01 29.77
CA ASP A 486 13.62 0.26 29.26
C ASP A 486 13.74 1.64 28.60
N TYR A 487 14.98 2.11 28.40
CA TYR A 487 15.28 3.36 27.68
C TYR A 487 14.59 3.47 26.30
N THR A 488 14.34 2.33 25.65
CA THR A 488 13.63 2.24 24.36
C THR A 488 12.19 2.72 24.42
N ALA A 489 11.54 2.70 25.58
CA ALA A 489 10.17 3.18 25.76
C ALA A 489 10.07 4.69 25.65
N GLY A 490 10.99 5.44 26.29
CA GLY A 490 10.99 6.90 26.21
C GLY A 490 11.17 7.43 24.78
N GLN A 491 11.99 6.76 23.97
CA GLN A 491 12.13 7.09 22.55
C GLN A 491 10.90 6.68 21.73
N SER A 492 10.31 5.52 22.03
CA SER A 492 9.12 5.03 21.32
C SER A 492 7.91 5.93 21.58
N VAL A 493 7.70 6.40 22.81
CA VAL A 493 6.67 7.39 23.16
C VAL A 493 6.82 8.67 22.32
N LYS A 494 8.04 9.23 22.24
CA LYS A 494 8.30 10.43 21.42
C LYS A 494 7.96 10.19 19.95
N MET A 495 8.28 9.00 19.44
CA MET A 495 7.99 8.66 18.05
C MET A 495 6.49 8.46 17.79
N CYS A 496 5.78 7.83 18.70
CA CYS A 496 4.33 7.68 18.62
C CYS A 496 3.63 9.04 18.64
N ASN A 497 3.99 9.94 19.57
CA ASN A 497 3.42 11.31 19.64
C ASN A 497 3.70 12.10 18.35
N ARG A 498 4.91 11.98 17.79
CA ARG A 498 5.25 12.63 16.51
C ARG A 498 4.43 12.04 15.36
N ALA A 499 4.25 10.72 15.33
CA ALA A 499 3.49 10.04 14.30
C ALA A 499 1.99 10.40 14.36
N THR A 500 1.38 10.43 15.54
CA THR A 500 -0.02 10.85 15.72
C THR A 500 -0.23 12.30 15.30
N GLU A 501 0.66 13.23 15.70
CA GLU A 501 0.60 14.63 15.27
C GLU A 501 0.63 14.77 13.74
N LYS A 502 1.49 14.00 13.07
CA LYS A 502 1.61 14.00 11.61
C LYS A 502 0.40 13.35 10.94
N LEU A 503 -0.10 12.24 11.46
CA LEU A 503 -1.29 11.56 10.95
C LEU A 503 -2.53 12.45 11.03
N VAL A 504 -2.78 13.09 12.18
CA VAL A 504 -3.93 14.01 12.35
C VAL A 504 -3.88 15.15 11.33
N LYS A 505 -2.70 15.75 11.10
CA LYS A 505 -2.51 16.78 10.06
C LYS A 505 -2.81 16.25 8.65
N LEU A 506 -2.37 15.03 8.35
CA LEU A 506 -2.62 14.39 7.05
C LEU A 506 -4.10 14.05 6.85
N PHE A 507 -4.78 13.56 7.89
CA PHE A 507 -6.22 13.29 7.85
C PHE A 507 -7.01 14.57 7.65
N GLY A 508 -6.69 15.64 8.39
CA GLY A 508 -7.33 16.95 8.20
C GLY A 508 -7.08 17.53 6.80
N ALA A 509 -5.87 17.38 6.27
CA ALA A 509 -5.56 17.80 4.90
C ALA A 509 -6.34 17.00 3.85
N TYR A 510 -6.51 15.69 4.05
CA TYR A 510 -7.30 14.83 3.17
C TYR A 510 -8.79 15.22 3.19
N ASP A 511 -9.36 15.40 4.37
CA ASP A 511 -10.76 15.80 4.54
C ASP A 511 -11.05 17.15 3.89
N THR A 512 -10.17 18.13 4.11
CA THR A 512 -10.33 19.48 3.56
C THR A 512 -10.31 19.50 2.03
N GLN A 513 -9.51 18.63 1.40
CA GLN A 513 -9.32 18.62 -0.05
C GLN A 513 -10.28 17.70 -0.80
N PHE A 514 -10.64 16.56 -0.20
CA PHE A 514 -11.39 15.51 -0.88
C PHE A 514 -12.62 15.05 -0.08
N GLY A 515 -12.54 15.09 1.25
CA GLY A 515 -13.53 14.51 2.14
C GLY A 515 -13.31 13.02 2.38
N PHE A 516 -13.70 12.55 3.56
CA PHE A 516 -13.45 11.17 3.99
C PHE A 516 -14.26 10.09 3.27
N ARG A 517 -15.28 10.44 2.48
CA ARG A 517 -16.01 9.45 1.64
C ARG A 517 -15.06 8.76 0.65
N TYR A 518 -14.06 9.47 0.16
CA TYR A 518 -13.07 8.94 -0.77
C TYR A 518 -11.85 8.34 -0.09
N PHE A 519 -11.82 8.29 1.24
CA PHE A 519 -10.66 7.83 1.99
C PHE A 519 -10.35 6.35 1.69
N PRO A 520 -9.08 5.96 1.45
CA PRO A 520 -8.76 4.61 1.05
C PRO A 520 -9.06 3.58 2.14
N ARG A 521 -9.78 2.49 1.80
CA ARG A 521 -10.13 1.41 2.73
C ARG A 521 -8.90 0.88 3.50
N ASN A 522 -7.82 0.62 2.78
CA ASN A 522 -6.58 0.07 3.34
C ASN A 522 -5.84 1.01 4.33
N LEU A 523 -6.34 2.23 4.54
CA LEU A 523 -5.80 3.18 5.51
C LEU A 523 -6.76 3.45 6.69
N LEU A 524 -7.96 2.87 6.72
CA LEU A 524 -8.90 3.08 7.83
C LEU A 524 -8.30 2.66 9.17
N GLN A 525 -7.55 1.56 9.18
CA GLN A 525 -6.84 1.10 10.36
C GLN A 525 -5.81 2.13 10.88
N ALA A 526 -5.25 3.00 10.02
CA ALA A 526 -4.37 4.07 10.44
C ALA A 526 -5.10 5.10 11.33
N MET A 527 -6.33 5.49 10.95
CA MET A 527 -7.16 6.39 11.77
C MET A 527 -7.53 5.75 13.11
N HIS A 528 -7.93 4.47 13.09
CA HIS A 528 -8.26 3.75 14.31
C HIS A 528 -7.06 3.61 15.25
N THR A 529 -5.90 3.19 14.74
CA THR A 529 -4.67 3.07 15.55
C THR A 529 -4.21 4.43 16.06
N CYS A 530 -4.28 5.50 15.25
CA CYS A 530 -3.98 6.85 15.68
C CYS A 530 -4.92 7.31 16.81
N GLY A 531 -6.23 7.11 16.66
CA GLY A 531 -7.24 7.43 17.67
C GLY A 531 -6.98 6.71 19.00
N LYS A 532 -6.65 5.41 18.95
CA LYS A 532 -6.29 4.65 20.16
C LYS A 532 -5.11 5.24 20.91
N VAL A 533 -4.06 5.64 20.20
CA VAL A 533 -2.86 6.23 20.82
C VAL A 533 -3.17 7.61 21.39
N LEU A 534 -4.01 8.40 20.72
CA LEU A 534 -4.44 9.70 21.24
C LEU A 534 -5.31 9.57 22.50
N ILE A 535 -6.14 8.51 22.63
CA ILE A 535 -6.88 8.21 23.85
C ILE A 535 -5.90 7.95 25.01
N LEU A 536 -4.89 7.11 24.79
CA LEU A 536 -3.85 6.87 25.80
C LEU A 536 -3.12 8.17 26.17
N GLU A 537 -2.72 8.97 25.17
CA GLU A 537 -2.05 10.26 25.38
C GLU A 537 -2.92 11.24 26.17
N ARG A 538 -4.24 11.25 25.93
CA ARG A 538 -5.22 12.07 26.65
C ARG A 538 -5.27 11.69 28.13
N SER A 539 -5.30 10.40 28.45
CA SER A 539 -5.39 9.88 29.82
C SER A 539 -4.10 10.06 30.62
N GLU A 540 -2.94 9.93 29.97
CA GLU A 540 -1.62 10.12 30.62
C GLU A 540 -1.23 11.61 30.77
N SER A 541 -1.96 12.55 30.17
CA SER A 541 -1.62 13.98 30.17
C SER A 541 -2.12 14.74 31.40
N ASP A 542 -2.08 14.10 32.56
CA ASP A 542 -2.65 14.62 33.79
C ASP A 542 -2.03 15.98 34.18
N GLY A 543 -2.87 16.97 34.48
CA GLY A 543 -2.45 18.37 34.73
C GLY A 543 -2.01 19.19 33.50
N LYS A 544 -1.94 18.63 32.29
CA LYS A 544 -1.56 19.36 31.04
C LYS A 544 -2.77 19.62 30.13
N LEU A 545 -3.62 20.57 30.54
CA LEU A 545 -4.88 20.92 29.85
C LEU A 545 -4.74 21.10 28.32
N LYS A 546 -3.72 21.84 27.87
CA LYS A 546 -3.49 22.07 26.43
C LYS A 546 -3.22 20.78 25.65
N LYS A 547 -2.39 19.89 26.22
CA LYS A 547 -2.03 18.62 25.58
C LYS A 547 -3.23 17.68 25.52
N ARG A 548 -4.02 17.63 26.59
CA ARG A 548 -5.29 16.89 26.65
C ARG A 548 -6.29 17.39 25.59
N ALA A 549 -6.42 18.70 25.43
CA ALA A 549 -7.28 19.31 24.41
C ALA A 549 -6.81 18.97 22.99
N THR A 550 -5.52 19.10 22.68
CA THR A 550 -4.98 18.71 21.35
C THR A 550 -5.22 17.23 21.04
N ALA A 551 -5.06 16.35 22.04
CA ALA A 551 -5.34 14.92 21.86
C ALA A 551 -6.83 14.67 21.57
N GLN A 552 -7.72 15.37 22.29
CA GLN A 552 -9.17 15.31 22.08
C GLN A 552 -9.57 15.74 20.65
N ASP A 553 -9.05 16.88 20.17
CA ASP A 553 -9.29 17.35 18.80
C ASP A 553 -8.86 16.29 17.76
N GLY A 554 -7.71 15.64 18.00
CA GLY A 554 -7.21 14.57 17.15
C GLY A 554 -8.10 13.32 17.15
N ILE A 555 -8.66 12.94 18.31
CA ILE A 555 -9.62 11.83 18.43
C ILE A 555 -10.88 12.13 17.63
N GLU A 556 -11.39 13.36 17.71
CA GLU A 556 -12.57 13.80 16.98
C GLU A 556 -12.37 13.75 15.47
N ILE A 557 -11.19 14.17 14.97
CA ILE A 557 -10.81 14.02 13.56
C ILE A 557 -10.83 12.55 13.14
N CYS A 558 -10.27 11.65 13.96
CA CYS A 558 -10.26 10.21 13.65
C CYS A 558 -11.67 9.61 13.63
N LEU A 559 -12.52 9.95 14.61
CA LEU A 559 -13.91 9.50 14.68
C LEU A 559 -14.75 10.03 13.52
N LYS A 560 -14.61 11.32 13.18
CA LYS A 560 -15.26 11.91 12.00
C LYS A 560 -14.86 11.15 10.74
N GLY A 561 -13.55 10.90 10.56
CA GLY A 561 -13.03 10.16 9.42
C GLY A 561 -13.58 8.74 9.30
N LEU A 562 -13.56 7.97 10.39
CA LEU A 562 -14.07 6.60 10.41
C LEU A 562 -15.59 6.54 10.17
N ARG A 563 -16.37 7.47 10.73
CA ARG A 563 -17.84 7.54 10.52
C ARG A 563 -18.17 7.82 9.07
N THR A 564 -17.59 8.87 8.49
CA THR A 564 -17.86 9.26 7.10
C THR A 564 -17.35 8.20 6.12
N ALA A 565 -16.15 7.65 6.34
CA ALA A 565 -15.66 6.56 5.51
C ALA A 565 -16.50 5.27 5.69
N GLY A 566 -17.14 5.09 6.86
CA GLY A 566 -18.09 4.02 7.16
C GLY A 566 -19.37 4.02 6.29
N GLU A 567 -19.68 5.14 5.63
CA GLU A 567 -20.75 5.20 4.63
C GLU A 567 -20.34 4.47 3.33
N THR A 568 -19.04 4.42 3.05
CA THR A 568 -18.44 3.86 1.84
C THR A 568 -17.98 2.42 2.06
N TRP A 569 -17.29 2.20 3.18
CA TRP A 569 -16.65 0.95 3.56
C TRP A 569 -17.27 0.40 4.84
N PHE A 570 -17.72 -0.86 4.79
CA PHE A 570 -18.32 -1.52 5.94
C PHE A 570 -17.42 -1.49 7.19
N GLU A 571 -16.12 -1.72 7.01
CA GLU A 571 -15.11 -1.75 8.08
C GLU A 571 -15.05 -0.45 8.90
N GLY A 572 -15.29 0.71 8.27
CA GLY A 572 -15.26 2.00 8.96
C GLY A 572 -16.28 2.09 10.10
N ARG A 573 -17.43 1.42 9.96
CA ARG A 573 -18.47 1.35 11.01
C ARG A 573 -17.96 0.57 12.22
N THR A 574 -17.41 -0.62 11.98
CA THR A 574 -16.83 -1.47 13.04
C THR A 574 -15.69 -0.75 13.78
N LEU A 575 -14.79 -0.10 13.05
CA LEU A 575 -13.68 0.65 13.64
C LEU A 575 -14.17 1.87 14.44
N THR A 576 -15.24 2.54 13.98
CA THR A 576 -15.87 3.63 14.74
C THR A 576 -16.37 3.13 16.09
N THR A 577 -17.22 2.09 16.09
CA THR A 577 -17.80 1.54 17.33
C THR A 577 -16.72 1.10 18.31
N ASN A 578 -15.67 0.43 17.82
CA ASN A 578 -14.54 0.02 18.65
C ASN A 578 -13.83 1.22 19.29
N LEU A 579 -13.59 2.29 18.52
CA LEU A 579 -12.89 3.47 19.02
C LEU A 579 -13.75 4.27 20.02
N GLU A 580 -15.05 4.39 19.77
CA GLU A 580 -16.01 5.02 20.70
C GLU A 580 -16.10 4.25 22.03
N THR A 581 -16.09 2.92 21.97
CA THR A 581 -16.11 2.06 23.17
C THR A 581 -14.86 2.27 24.01
N LEU A 582 -13.69 2.36 23.37
CA LEU A 582 -12.42 2.65 24.06
C LEU A 582 -12.40 4.06 24.65
N LEU A 583 -12.97 5.04 23.97
CA LEU A 583 -13.08 6.41 24.47
C LEU A 583 -13.99 6.48 25.71
N ALA A 584 -15.15 5.84 25.66
CA ALA A 584 -16.09 5.78 26.79
C ALA A 584 -15.46 5.12 28.02
N ALA A 585 -14.81 3.96 27.84
CA ALA A 585 -14.12 3.26 28.92
C ALA A 585 -12.99 4.11 29.52
N SER A 586 -12.28 4.88 28.69
CA SER A 586 -11.25 5.80 29.18
C SER A 586 -11.84 6.98 29.97
N ASP A 587 -13.06 7.41 29.64
CA ASP A 587 -13.73 8.53 30.31
C ASP A 587 -14.27 8.11 31.69
N GLU A 588 -14.78 6.88 31.82
CA GLU A 588 -15.18 6.30 33.11
C GLU A 588 -14.01 6.21 34.09
N VAL A 589 -12.86 5.70 33.66
CA VAL A 589 -11.65 5.60 34.50
C VAL A 589 -11.17 6.98 34.99
N MET A 590 -11.34 8.02 34.16
CA MET A 590 -10.96 9.39 34.52
C MET A 590 -11.94 10.05 35.49
N VAL A 591 -13.20 9.60 35.56
CA VAL A 591 -14.22 10.11 36.50
C VAL A 591 -14.11 9.40 37.85
N ASP A 592 -13.83 8.10 37.88
CA ASP A 592 -13.66 7.35 39.13
C ASP A 592 -12.33 7.63 39.84
N GLY A 593 -11.36 8.23 39.14
CA GLY A 593 -10.05 8.61 39.68
C GLY A 593 -9.94 10.04 40.23
N THR A 594 -11.00 10.84 40.14
CA THR A 594 -11.11 12.20 40.72
C THR A 594 -11.96 12.20 41.96
#